data_AF-A0A8T2UUC0-F1
#
_entry.id   AF-A0A8T2UUC0-F1
#
_cell.length_a   1.000
_cell.length_b   1.000
_cell.length_c   1.000
_cell.angle_alpha   90.00
_cell.angle_beta   90.00
_cell.angle_gamma   90.00
#
_symmetry.space_group_name_H-M   'P 1'
#
loop_
_entity.id
_entity.type
_entity.pdbx_description
1 polymer ?
#
loop_
_entity_poly.entity_id
_entity_poly.type
_entity_poly.pdbx_seq_one_letter_code
_entity_poly.pdbx_strand_id
1 'polypeptide(L)'
;MGHPVHVGALLQELQERIGSLQTNQGSMQVDHRPSTSFMREPKIYMPEKFDGDRTKFRGFLQQVKLYIRMQPDRYPDDASKVSFIGTLLYGQALSWFAPILEKDMAILHDYEGFLRELIATFGDADMSRVAETKL
;
A
#
# COMPACT_ATOMS: atom_id res chain seq x y z
N MET A 1 -40.10 -38.17 57.48
CA MET A 1 -39.37 -37.00 58.02
C MET A 1 -38.02 -36.93 57.35
N GLY A 2 -37.60 -35.74 56.92
CA GLY A 2 -36.27 -35.48 56.36
C GLY A 2 -36.23 -35.50 54.82
N HIS A 3 -35.66 -34.52 54.10
CA HIS A 3 -34.83 -33.38 54.47
C HIS A 3 -34.97 -32.30 53.36
N PRO A 4 -35.72 -31.19 53.56
CA PRO A 4 -35.75 -30.07 52.61
C PRO A 4 -34.44 -29.27 52.57
N VAL A 5 -33.48 -29.60 53.43
CA VAL A 5 -32.23 -28.85 53.65
C VAL A 5 -31.17 -29.12 52.57
N HIS A 6 -31.25 -30.24 51.85
CA HIS A 6 -30.21 -30.65 50.88
C HIS A 6 -30.32 -29.86 49.56
N VAL A 7 -31.54 -29.53 49.13
CA VAL A 7 -31.77 -28.80 47.87
C VAL A 7 -31.33 -27.33 47.98
N GLY A 8 -31.52 -26.72 49.15
CA GLY A 8 -31.04 -25.36 49.41
C GLY A 8 -29.52 -25.24 49.36
N ALA A 9 -28.80 -26.22 49.92
CA ALA A 9 -27.34 -26.26 49.88
C ALA A 9 -26.80 -26.39 48.44
N LEU A 10 -27.46 -27.21 47.61
CA LEU A 10 -27.07 -27.39 46.21
C LEU A 10 -27.28 -26.12 45.37
N LEU A 11 -28.36 -25.38 45.63
CA LEU A 11 -28.61 -24.09 44.95
C LEU A 11 -27.60 -23.02 45.33
N GLN A 12 -27.15 -23.01 46.58
CA GLN A 12 -26.16 -22.06 47.07
C GLN A 12 -24.77 -22.34 46.47
N GLU A 13 -24.35 -23.61 46.43
CA GLU A 13 -23.09 -23.98 45.79
C GLU A 13 -23.10 -23.69 44.27
N LEU A 14 -24.25 -23.87 43.62
CA LEU A 14 -24.39 -23.53 42.20
C LEU A 14 -24.23 -22.01 41.97
N GLN A 15 -24.78 -21.18 42.85
CA GLN A 15 -24.63 -19.73 42.79
C GLN A 15 -23.17 -19.28 43.02
N GLU A 16 -22.46 -19.91 43.96
CA GLU A 16 -21.04 -19.61 44.22
C GLU A 16 -20.14 -20.01 43.04
N ARG A 17 -20.44 -21.13 42.36
CA ARG A 17 -19.76 -21.53 41.12
C ARG A 17 -20.02 -20.54 39.97
N ILE A 18 -21.23 -20.02 39.84
CA ILE A 18 -21.55 -19.01 38.82
C ILE A 18 -20.80 -17.69 39.09
N GLY A 19 -20.78 -17.22 40.35
CA GLY A 19 -20.08 -15.99 40.73
C GLY A 19 -18.57 -16.04 40.54
N SER A 20 -17.94 -17.19 40.84
CA SER A 20 -16.51 -17.41 40.61
C SER A 20 -16.16 -17.49 39.12
N LEU A 21 -17.00 -18.11 38.28
CA LEU A 21 -16.82 -18.14 36.83
C LEU A 21 -16.97 -16.75 36.18
N GLN A 22 -17.89 -15.92 36.66
CA GLN A 22 -18.06 -14.54 36.19
C GLN A 22 -16.88 -13.64 36.59
N THR A 23 -16.36 -13.80 37.80
CA THR A 23 -15.17 -13.07 38.28
C THR A 23 -13.93 -13.39 37.46
N ASN A 24 -13.76 -14.65 37.03
CA ASN A 24 -12.61 -15.08 36.24
C ASN A 24 -12.69 -14.70 34.73
N GLN A 25 -13.89 -14.40 34.22
CA GLN A 25 -14.07 -13.87 32.84
C GLN A 25 -13.79 -12.37 32.74
N GLY A 26 -13.95 -11.60 33.83
CA GLY A 26 -13.68 -10.15 33.84
C GLY A 26 -12.20 -9.76 33.66
N SER A 27 -11.28 -10.68 33.94
CA SER A 27 -9.82 -10.47 33.87
C SER A 27 -9.15 -10.98 32.59
N MET A 28 -9.91 -11.58 31.66
CA MET A 28 -9.45 -11.96 30.32
C MET A 28 -10.12 -11.14 29.22
N GLN A 29 -10.31 -9.84 29.44
CA GLN A 29 -10.43 -8.90 28.32
C GLN A 29 -9.03 -8.64 27.76
N VAL A 30 -8.45 -9.65 27.08
CA VAL A 30 -7.49 -9.35 26.03
C VAL A 30 -8.31 -8.56 25.01
N ASP A 31 -7.97 -7.29 24.85
CA ASP A 31 -8.50 -6.39 23.84
C ASP A 31 -8.32 -7.06 22.47
N HIS A 32 -9.32 -7.86 22.07
CA HIS A 32 -9.45 -8.36 20.71
C HIS A 32 -10.13 -7.26 19.89
N ARG A 33 -9.58 -6.04 19.93
CA ARG A 33 -9.56 -5.26 18.71
C ARG A 33 -8.94 -6.19 17.68
N PRO A 34 -9.56 -6.43 16.51
CA PRO A 34 -8.81 -6.97 15.41
C PRO A 34 -7.65 -6.00 15.26
N SER A 35 -6.47 -6.41 15.72
CA SER A 35 -5.24 -5.75 15.38
C SER A 35 -5.13 -6.07 13.91
N THR A 36 -5.81 -5.25 13.10
CA THR A 36 -5.41 -5.03 11.73
C THR A 36 -3.99 -4.56 11.90
N SER A 37 -3.07 -5.52 11.84
CA SER A 37 -1.71 -5.29 11.44
C SER A 37 -1.85 -4.70 10.05
N PHE A 38 -2.10 -3.39 9.99
CA PHE A 38 -1.75 -2.60 8.84
C PHE A 38 -0.27 -2.90 8.69
N MET A 39 0.07 -3.81 7.76
CA MET A 39 1.45 -4.07 7.38
C MET A 39 1.97 -2.70 6.96
N ARG A 40 2.63 -2.01 7.88
CA ARG A 40 3.12 -0.66 7.60
C ARG A 40 4.08 -0.80 6.45
N GLU A 41 3.88 0.03 5.45
CA GLU A 41 4.76 0.15 4.31
C GLU A 41 6.24 0.14 4.76
N PRO A 42 7.10 -0.68 4.14
CA PRO A 42 8.50 -0.76 4.51
C PRO A 42 9.17 0.59 4.32
N LYS A 43 10.08 0.96 5.23
CA LYS A 43 10.91 2.16 5.09
C LYS A 43 11.96 1.90 4.00
N ILE A 44 11.78 2.53 2.85
CA ILE A 44 12.62 2.35 1.66
C ILE A 44 13.22 3.67 1.20
N TYR A 45 14.42 3.64 0.62
CA TYR A 45 15.11 4.83 0.14
C TYR A 45 14.44 5.37 -1.13
N MET A 46 14.45 6.69 -1.28
CA MET A 46 13.92 7.38 -2.46
C MET A 46 14.68 6.94 -3.72
N PRO A 47 14.01 6.69 -4.87
CA PRO A 47 14.69 6.41 -6.13
C PRO A 47 15.56 7.58 -6.56
N GLU A 48 16.54 7.30 -7.42
CA GLU A 48 17.37 8.35 -8.02
C GLU A 48 16.52 9.23 -8.96
N LYS A 49 16.85 10.52 -9.03
CA LYS A 49 16.23 11.43 -9.99
C LYS A 49 16.72 11.13 -11.41
N PHE A 50 15.92 11.46 -12.42
CA PHE A 50 16.22 11.21 -13.83
C PHE A 50 16.30 12.50 -14.65
N ASP A 51 17.40 12.72 -15.35
CA ASP A 51 17.64 13.90 -16.20
C ASP A 51 17.19 13.74 -17.65
N GLY A 52 16.97 12.51 -18.11
CA GLY A 52 16.74 12.20 -19.53
C GLY A 52 17.84 11.35 -20.17
N ASP A 53 18.92 10.98 -19.45
CA ASP A 53 19.96 10.10 -19.97
C ASP A 53 19.44 8.69 -20.23
N ARG A 54 19.22 8.36 -21.51
CA ARG A 54 18.66 7.07 -21.96
C ARG A 54 19.45 5.87 -21.43
N THR A 55 20.76 6.01 -21.22
CA THR A 55 21.60 4.92 -20.69
C THR A 55 21.24 4.51 -19.26
N LYS A 56 20.65 5.44 -18.50
CA LYS A 56 20.20 5.22 -17.11
C LYS A 56 18.71 4.88 -17.02
N PHE A 57 17.96 5.06 -18.10
CA PHE A 57 16.50 4.97 -18.09
C PHE A 57 15.98 3.62 -17.59
N ARG A 58 16.59 2.52 -18.05
CA ARG A 58 16.24 1.16 -17.60
C ARG A 58 16.34 1.03 -16.07
N GLY A 59 17.42 1.52 -15.48
CA GLY A 59 17.64 1.44 -14.04
C GLY A 59 16.62 2.27 -13.26
N PHE A 60 16.44 3.53 -13.70
CA PHE A 60 15.45 4.45 -13.14
C PHE A 60 14.04 3.83 -13.14
N LEU A 61 13.58 3.35 -14.30
CA LEU A 61 12.23 2.80 -14.45
C LEU A 61 11.98 1.60 -13.52
N GLN A 62 12.96 0.72 -13.37
CA GLN A 62 12.84 -0.45 -12.48
C GLN A 62 12.79 -0.03 -11.01
N GLN A 63 13.63 0.93 -10.60
CA GLN A 63 13.61 1.44 -9.22
C GLN A 63 12.27 2.10 -8.89
N VAL A 64 11.71 2.93 -9.78
CA VAL A 64 10.44 3.60 -9.53
C VAL A 64 9.27 2.61 -9.47
N LYS A 65 9.21 1.64 -10.39
CA LYS A 65 8.20 0.57 -10.35
C LYS A 65 8.25 -0.22 -9.04
N LEU A 66 9.46 -0.56 -8.58
CA LEU A 66 9.65 -1.25 -7.31
C LEU A 66 9.23 -0.38 -6.12
N TYR A 67 9.58 0.90 -6.10
CA TYR A 67 9.21 1.83 -5.03
C TYR A 67 7.69 1.96 -4.88
N ILE A 68 6.98 2.21 -6.00
CA ILE A 68 5.52 2.29 -6.01
C ILE A 68 4.90 0.98 -5.52
N ARG A 69 5.40 -0.17 -5.99
CA ARG A 69 4.91 -1.49 -5.56
C ARG A 69 5.09 -1.73 -4.07
N MET A 70 6.13 -1.18 -3.46
CA MET A 70 6.39 -1.29 -2.03
C MET A 70 5.60 -0.27 -1.19
N GLN A 71 4.93 0.70 -1.81
CA GLN A 71 4.15 1.74 -1.12
C GLN A 71 2.73 1.88 -1.74
N PRO A 72 1.90 0.82 -1.70
CA PRO A 72 0.56 0.84 -2.32
C PRO A 72 -0.43 1.81 -1.67
N ASP A 73 -0.31 2.09 -0.37
CA ASP A 73 -1.20 3.01 0.34
C ASP A 73 -0.86 4.48 0.00
N ARG A 74 0.42 4.75 -0.29
CA ARG A 74 0.90 6.07 -0.71
C ARG A 74 0.55 6.40 -2.16
N TYR A 75 0.43 5.39 -3.01
CA TYR A 75 0.14 5.55 -4.44
C TYR A 75 -1.06 4.70 -4.89
N PRO A 76 -2.28 4.98 -4.36
CA PRO A 76 -3.44 4.12 -4.56
C PRO A 76 -4.03 4.21 -5.97
N ASP A 77 -3.84 5.34 -6.65
CA ASP A 77 -4.41 5.63 -7.98
C ASP A 77 -3.32 6.00 -8.99
N ASP A 78 -3.67 6.01 -10.27
CA ASP A 78 -2.72 6.25 -11.34
C ASP A 78 -2.16 7.68 -11.35
N ALA A 79 -2.96 8.67 -10.95
CA ALA A 79 -2.50 10.05 -10.87
C ALA A 79 -1.42 10.25 -9.79
N SER A 80 -1.58 9.59 -8.64
CA SER A 80 -0.57 9.60 -7.59
C SER A 80 0.75 8.97 -8.04
N LYS A 81 0.70 7.89 -8.83
CA LYS A 81 1.89 7.21 -9.40
C LYS A 81 2.60 8.08 -10.43
N VAL A 82 1.85 8.67 -11.37
CA VAL A 82 2.41 9.55 -12.42
C VAL A 82 3.02 10.80 -11.78
N SER A 83 2.32 11.42 -10.83
CA SER A 83 2.82 12.57 -10.08
C SER A 83 4.13 12.26 -9.38
N PHE A 84 4.24 11.09 -8.74
CA PHE A 84 5.48 10.65 -8.11
C PHE A 84 6.64 10.55 -9.10
N ILE A 85 6.44 9.89 -10.24
CA ILE A 85 7.46 9.82 -11.30
C ILE A 85 7.87 11.24 -11.72
N GLY A 86 6.90 12.14 -11.93
CA GLY A 86 7.13 13.54 -12.28
C GLY A 86 8.05 14.27 -11.30
N THR A 87 7.91 14.04 -9.99
CA THR A 87 8.78 14.67 -8.96
C THR A 87 10.24 14.20 -9.00
N LEU A 88 10.50 13.05 -9.63
CA LEU A 88 11.83 12.50 -9.82
C LEU A 88 12.48 13.00 -11.12
N LEU A 89 11.75 13.70 -11.99
CA LEU A 89 12.29 14.22 -13.23
C LEU A 89 13.00 15.56 -13.01
N TYR A 90 14.11 15.75 -13.71
CA TYR A 90 14.81 17.03 -13.83
C TYR A 90 15.42 17.16 -15.23
N GLY A 91 16.08 18.28 -15.52
CA GLY A 91 16.77 18.47 -16.80
C GLY A 91 15.85 18.27 -18.01
N GLN A 92 16.32 17.51 -19.00
CA GLN A 92 15.59 17.25 -20.24
C GLN A 92 14.30 16.46 -20.00
N ALA A 93 14.28 15.54 -19.05
CA ALA A 93 13.09 14.78 -18.70
C ALA A 93 11.99 15.65 -18.12
N LEU A 94 12.35 16.60 -17.24
CA LEU A 94 11.37 17.56 -16.72
C LEU A 94 10.88 18.52 -17.80
N SER A 95 11.75 18.98 -18.70
CA SER A 95 11.33 19.81 -19.85
C SER A 95 10.31 19.12 -20.75
N TRP A 96 10.40 17.79 -20.90
CA TRP A 96 9.40 16.99 -21.61
C TRP A 96 8.09 16.84 -20.84
N PHE A 97 8.16 16.67 -19.51
CA PHE A 97 6.99 16.46 -18.67
C PHE A 97 6.22 17.76 -18.32
N ALA A 98 6.91 18.88 -18.20
CA ALA A 98 6.34 20.17 -17.83
C ALA A 98 5.09 20.55 -18.66
N PRO A 99 5.09 20.52 -20.00
CA PRO A 99 3.90 20.86 -20.77
C PRO A 99 2.74 19.87 -20.60
N ILE A 100 3.01 18.61 -20.23
CA ILE A 100 1.99 17.60 -19.92
C ILE A 100 1.29 17.99 -18.61
N LEU A 101 2.08 18.39 -17.61
CA LEU A 101 1.60 18.82 -16.30
C LEU A 101 0.85 20.16 -16.37
N GLU A 102 1.39 21.15 -17.09
CA GLU A 102 0.80 22.49 -17.23
C GLU A 102 -0.57 22.46 -17.92
N LYS A 103 -0.76 21.53 -18.86
CA LYS A 103 -2.00 21.38 -19.62
C LYS A 103 -2.99 20.39 -19.00
N ASP A 104 -2.66 19.83 -17.85
CA ASP A 104 -3.46 18.82 -17.15
C ASP A 104 -3.93 17.70 -18.10
N MET A 105 -2.98 17.17 -18.89
CA MET A 105 -3.32 16.19 -19.93
C MET A 105 -3.87 14.91 -19.30
N ALA A 106 -4.83 14.26 -19.96
CA ALA A 106 -5.46 13.02 -19.48
C ALA A 106 -4.46 11.89 -19.16
N ILE A 107 -3.28 11.89 -19.79
CA ILE A 107 -2.21 10.94 -19.51
C ILE A 107 -1.70 11.00 -18.06
N LEU A 108 -1.91 12.11 -17.35
CA LEU A 108 -1.58 12.21 -15.92
C LEU A 108 -2.40 11.24 -15.07
N HIS A 109 -3.56 10.78 -15.57
CA HIS A 109 -4.44 9.83 -14.89
C HIS A 109 -4.38 8.41 -15.48
N ASP A 110 -3.48 8.15 -16.43
CA ASP A 110 -3.26 6.84 -17.05
C ASP A 110 -1.82 6.40 -16.82
N TYR A 111 -1.59 5.57 -15.81
CA TYR A 111 -0.24 5.15 -15.44
C TYR A 111 0.43 4.34 -16.56
N GLU A 112 -0.28 3.39 -17.15
CA GLU A 112 0.29 2.53 -18.21
C GLU A 112 0.50 3.32 -19.51
N GLY A 113 -0.41 4.23 -19.86
CA GLY A 113 -0.22 5.18 -20.96
C GLY A 113 0.99 6.07 -20.75
N PHE A 114 1.13 6.65 -19.55
CA PHE A 114 2.29 7.46 -19.19
C PHE A 114 3.60 6.67 -19.29
N LEU A 115 3.65 5.44 -18.79
CA LEU A 115 4.85 4.60 -18.91
C LEU A 115 5.21 4.31 -20.36
N ARG A 116 4.23 4.10 -21.25
CA ARG A 116 4.47 3.91 -22.68
C ARG A 116 5.11 5.13 -23.32
N GLU A 117 4.55 6.32 -23.10
CA GLU A 117 5.12 7.57 -23.62
C GLU A 117 6.53 7.85 -23.05
N LEU A 118 6.72 7.56 -21.77
CA LEU A 118 8.01 7.70 -21.11
C LEU A 118 9.06 6.74 -21.71
N ILE A 119 8.68 5.49 -21.99
CA ILE A 119 9.54 4.49 -22.65
C ILE A 119 9.78 4.85 -24.12
N ALA A 120 8.78 5.36 -24.83
CA ALA A 120 8.94 5.81 -26.21
C ALA A 120 9.93 6.99 -26.31
N THR A 121 9.88 7.89 -25.33
CA THR A 121 10.73 9.09 -25.29
C THR A 121 12.17 8.77 -24.85
N PHE A 122 12.34 8.01 -23.77
CA PHE A 122 13.65 7.81 -23.12
C PHE A 122 14.17 6.38 -23.09
N GLY A 123 13.35 5.39 -23.45
CA GLY A 123 13.73 3.99 -23.49
C GLY A 123 14.75 3.68 -24.58
N ASP A 124 15.49 2.60 -24.41
CA ASP A 124 16.34 2.07 -25.48
C ASP A 124 15.50 1.39 -26.57
N ALA A 125 16.08 1.17 -27.75
CA ALA A 125 15.39 0.58 -28.89
C ALA A 125 14.70 -0.77 -28.58
N ASP A 126 15.25 -1.55 -27.65
CA ASP A 126 14.64 -2.80 -27.17
C ASP A 126 13.35 -2.54 -26.37
N MET A 127 13.36 -1.53 -25.49
CA MET A 127 12.20 -1.20 -24.66
C MET A 127 11.07 -0.56 -25.45
N SER A 128 11.39 0.30 -26.42
CA SER A 128 10.38 0.95 -27.27
C SER A 128 9.59 -0.09 -28.07
N ARG A 129 10.26 -1.10 -28.64
CA ARG A 129 9.60 -2.19 -29.39
C ARG A 129 8.66 -3.03 -28.51
N VAL A 130 9.03 -3.26 -27.25
CA VAL A 130 8.19 -3.99 -26.29
C VAL A 130 6.96 -3.17 -25.89
N ALA A 131 7.07 -1.84 -25.80
CA ALA A 131 5.94 -0.97 -25.50
C ALA A 131 4.92 -0.92 -26.66
N GLU A 132 5.38 -1.01 -27.90
CA GLU A 132 4.54 -0.98 -29.11
C GLU A 132 3.79 -2.29 -29.37
N THR A 133 4.35 -3.44 -28.94
CA THR A 133 3.79 -4.78 -29.27
C THR A 133 2.65 -5.22 -28.34
N LYS A 134 2.38 -4.50 -27.24
CA LYS A 134 1.35 -4.87 -26.24
C LYS A 134 -0.02 -4.20 -26.47
N LEU A 135 -0.29 -3.68 -27.67
CA LEU A 135 -1.61 -3.16 -28.06
C LEU A 135 -2.66 -4.26 -28.26
#